data_AF-A0A143YFB2-F1
#
_entry.id   AF-A0A143YFB2-F1
#
_cell.length_a   1.000
_cell.length_b   1.000
_cell.length_c   1.000
_cell.angle_alpha   90.00
_cell.angle_beta   90.00
_cell.angle_gamma   90.00
#
_symmetry.space_group_name_H-M   'P 1'
#
loop_
_entity.id
_entity.type
_entity.pdbx_description
1 polymer ?
#
loop_
_entity_poly.entity_id
_entity_poly.type
_entity_poly.pdbx_seq_one_letter_code
_entity_poly.pdbx_strand_id
1 'polypeptide(L)' 'MQFDMTIPASAFKEGYLKVLSAVKLNVVIVMKNGAENVSFVTDTKQTQYDLPVSLSDVDHVEVTLVPGGISPFYPIVQAH' A
#
# COMPACT_ATOMS: atom_id res chain seq x y z
N MET A 1 -13.85 8.80 -3.98
CA MET A 1 -13.47 7.46 -4.45
C MET A 1 -12.81 6.77 -3.29
N GLN A 2 -13.37 5.65 -2.82
CA GLN A 2 -12.77 4.84 -1.78
C GLN A 2 -11.75 3.93 -2.47
N PHE A 3 -10.46 4.15 -2.21
CA PHE A 3 -9.39 3.34 -2.77
C PHE A 3 -9.02 2.30 -1.72
N ASP A 4 -9.67 1.15 -1.85
CA ASP A 4 -9.39 -0.03 -1.04
C ASP A 4 -8.90 -1.11 -2.00
N MET A 5 -7.68 -1.59 -1.79
CA MET A 5 -7.05 -2.60 -2.63
C MET A 5 -6.55 -3.75 -1.78
N THR A 6 -6.89 -4.98 -2.16
CA THR A 6 -6.39 -6.20 -1.53
C THR A 6 -5.44 -6.90 -2.49
N ILE A 7 -4.22 -7.16 -2.03
CA ILE A 7 -3.16 -7.79 -2.81
C ILE A 7 -2.81 -9.14 -2.16
N PRO A 8 -2.87 -10.26 -2.89
CA PRO A 8 -2.52 -11.57 -2.35
C PRO A 8 -1.01 -11.65 -2.05
N ALA A 9 -0.62 -12.42 -1.03
CA ALA A 9 0.79 -12.65 -0.67
C ALA A 9 1.66 -13.12 -1.86
N SER A 10 1.08 -13.90 -2.78
CA SER A 10 1.76 -14.41 -3.97
C SER A 10 2.29 -13.33 -4.94
N ALA A 11 1.80 -12.08 -4.82
CA ALA A 11 2.30 -10.94 -5.59
C ALA A 11 3.63 -10.40 -5.05
N PHE A 12 4.01 -10.72 -3.80
CA PHE A 12 5.16 -10.16 -3.10
C PHE A 12 6.39 -11.09 -3.14
N LYS A 13 6.70 -11.63 -4.33
CA LYS A 13 7.80 -12.59 -4.53
C LYS A 13 9.17 -12.07 -4.08
N GLU A 14 9.34 -10.75 -4.06
CA GLU A 14 10.59 -10.08 -3.71
C GLU A 14 10.58 -9.50 -2.27
N GLY A 15 9.53 -9.74 -1.49
CA GLY A 15 9.45 -9.34 -0.08
C GLY A 15 9.26 -7.84 0.19
N TYR A 16 8.98 -7.05 -0.86
CA TYR A 16 8.72 -5.62 -0.73
C TYR A 16 7.43 -5.21 -1.45
N LEU A 17 6.84 -4.11 -1.01
CA LEU A 17 5.71 -3.43 -1.64
C LEU A 17 6.23 -2.19 -2.39
N LYS A 18 5.90 -2.06 -3.69
CA LYS A 18 6.11 -0.80 -4.43
C LYS A 18 4.84 0.03 -4.38
N VAL A 19 4.96 1.29 -3.98
CA VAL A 19 3.84 2.23 -3.92
C VAL A 19 4.20 3.47 -4.72
N LEU A 20 3.40 3.75 -5.74
CA LEU A 20 3.45 4.99 -6.53
C LEU A 20 2.18 5.79 -6.23
N SER A 21 2.20 6.52 -5.12
CA SER A 21 1.06 7.31 -4.66
C SER A 21 1.51 8.70 -4.26
N ALA A 22 0.79 9.72 -4.74
CA ALA A 22 0.98 11.11 -4.33
C ALA A 22 0.40 11.40 -2.93
N VAL A 23 -0.25 10.42 -2.31
CA VAL A 23 -0.84 10.49 -0.97
C VAL A 23 -0.40 9.33 -0.10
N LYS A 24 -0.41 9.54 1.21
CA LYS A 24 -0.14 8.49 2.20
C LYS A 24 -1.24 7.44 2.16
N LEU A 25 -0.82 6.18 2.19
CA LEU A 25 -1.68 5.01 2.24
C LEU A 25 -1.44 4.30 3.57
N ASN A 26 -2.50 3.76 4.14
CA ASN A 26 -2.42 2.83 5.25
C ASN A 26 -2.34 1.42 4.67
N VAL A 27 -1.26 0.71 5.00
CA VAL A 27 -1.01 -0.66 4.57
C VAL A 27 -1.20 -1.56 5.78
N VAL A 28 -2.03 -2.59 5.64
CA VAL A 28 -2.31 -3.59 6.68
C VAL A 28 -2.02 -4.96 6.10
N ILE A 29 -1.13 -5.70 6.73
CA ILE A 29 -0.86 -7.10 6.40
C ILE A 29 -1.80 -7.94 7.27
N VAL A 30 -2.71 -8.66 6.63
CA VAL A 30 -3.69 -9.52 7.30
C VAL A 30 -3.20 -10.96 7.21
N MET A 31 -2.86 -11.54 8.36
CA MET A 31 -2.44 -12.93 8.44
C MET A 31 -3.65 -13.86 8.60
N LYS A 32 -3.61 -15.05 7.98
CA LYS A 32 -4.74 -16.01 7.87
C LYS A 32 -5.46 -16.37 9.17
N ASN A 33 -4.82 -16.16 10.31
CA ASN A 33 -5.36 -16.51 11.63
C ASN A 33 -6.09 -15.35 12.31
N GLY A 34 -6.16 -14.16 11.69
CA GLY A 34 -6.76 -12.95 12.27
C GLY A 34 -6.05 -12.44 13.54
N ALA A 35 -4.91 -13.06 13.89
CA ALA A 35 -4.24 -12.89 15.18
C ALA A 35 -3.23 -11.74 15.16
N GLU A 36 -2.66 -11.42 14.00
CA GLU A 36 -1.68 -10.35 13.85
C GLU A 36 -1.95 -9.57 12.57
N ASN A 37 -2.28 -8.29 12.75
CA ASN A 37 -2.31 -7.30 11.69
C ASN A 37 -1.11 -6.39 11.88
N VAL A 38 -0.14 -6.45 10.96
CA VAL A 38 0.96 -5.48 10.96
C VAL A 38 0.56 -4.33 10.06
N SER A 39 0.50 -3.12 10.62
CA SER A 39 0.11 -1.93 9.87
C SER A 39 1.22 -0.89 9.84
N PHE A 40 1.39 -0.24 8.68
CA PHE A 40 2.27 0.91 8.54
C PHE A 40 1.69 1.92 7.55
N VAL A 41 2.15 3.16 7.65
CA VAL A 41 1.73 4.26 6.77
C VAL A 41 2.85 4.58 5.79
N THR A 42 2.52 4.74 4.52
CA THR A 42 3.50 5.10 3.49
C THR A 42 3.90 6.57 3.56
N ASP A 43 5.13 6.86 3.16
CA ASP A 43 5.63 8.19 2.82
C ASP A 43 5.55 8.41 1.29
N THR A 44 4.97 9.53 0.88
CA THR A 44 4.89 9.95 -0.53
C THR A 44 6.25 10.11 -1.24
N LYS A 45 7.35 10.23 -0.50
CA LYS A 45 8.71 10.34 -1.02
C LYS A 45 9.40 9.00 -1.23
N GLN A 46 8.84 7.93 -0.67
CA GLN A 46 9.41 6.58 -0.72
C GLN A 46 8.51 5.67 -1.56
N THR A 47 9.14 4.96 -2.50
CA THR A 47 8.44 4.13 -3.48
C THR A 47 8.52 2.64 -3.18
N GLN A 48 9.39 2.22 -2.27
CA GLN A 48 9.60 0.81 -1.91
C GLN A 48 9.59 0.63 -0.39
N TYR A 49 8.82 -0.33 0.08
CA TYR A 49 8.66 -0.67 1.50
C TYR A 49 8.96 -2.15 1.69
N ASP A 50 9.93 -2.46 2.54
CA ASP A 50 10.17 -3.85 2.93
C ASP A 50 9.00 -4.35 3.78
N LEU A 51 8.53 -5.56 3.51
CA LEU A 51 7.50 -6.16 4.33
C LEU A 51 8.14 -6.58 5.66
N PRO A 52 7.61 -6.14 6.81
CA PRO A 52 8.18 -6.42 8.12
C PRO A 52 8.07 -7.90 8.54
N VAL A 53 7.35 -8.71 7.76
CA VAL A 53 7.09 -10.13 8.02
C VAL A 53 7.12 -10.93 6.72
N SER A 54 7.53 -12.19 6.82
CA SER A 54 7.41 -13.14 5.72
C SER A 54 5.95 -13.54 5.53
N LEU A 55 5.41 -13.34 4.33
CA LEU A 55 4.03 -13.70 4.01
C LEU A 55 3.93 -15.19 3.68
N SER A 56 2.91 -15.85 4.21
CA SER A 56 2.47 -17.18 3.77
C SER A 56 1.48 -17.06 2.61
N ASP A 57 1.26 -18.15 1.86
CA ASP A 57 0.42 -18.19 0.65
C ASP A 57 -1.05 -17.78 0.85
N VAL A 58 -1.45 -17.62 2.10
CA VAL A 58 -2.81 -17.45 2.58
C VAL A 58 -3.02 -16.11 3.27
N ASP A 59 -1.96 -15.29 3.34
CA ASP A 59 -2.01 -13.92 3.83
C ASP A 59 -2.33 -12.96 2.67
N HIS A 60 -2.80 -11.76 3.03
CA HIS A 60 -3.04 -10.70 2.07
C HIS A 60 -2.67 -9.34 2.64
N VAL A 61 -2.41 -8.38 1.75
CA VAL A 61 -2.08 -7.00 2.09
C VAL A 61 -3.23 -6.11 1.66
N GLU A 62 -3.80 -5.40 2.60
CA GLU A 62 -4.84 -4.39 2.37
C GLU A 62 -4.19 -3.01 2.33
N VAL A 63 -4.54 -2.24 1.32
CA VAL A 63 -4.06 -0.87 1.13
C VAL A 63 -5.27 0.04 1.05
N THR A 64 -5.32 1.02 1.96
CA THR A 64 -6.42 1.97 2.08
C THR A 64 -5.89 3.40 2.07
N LEU A 65 -6.69 4.36 1.60
CA LEU A 65 -6.35 5.77 1.72
C LEU A 65 -6.39 6.21 3.19
N VAL A 66 -5.38 6.97 3.62
CA VAL A 66 -5.45 7.64 4.92
C VAL A 66 -6.51 8.77 4.82
N PRO A 67 -7.53 8.80 5.71
CA PRO A 67 -8.55 9.84 5.69
C PRO A 67 -7.95 11.24 5.81
N GLY A 68 -8.41 12.18 4.98
CA GLY A 68 -7.91 13.57 4.99
C GLY A 68 -6.65 13.83 4.17
N GLY A 69 -6.11 12.83 3.46
CA GLY A 69 -5.00 13.02 2.52
C GLY A 69 -5.40 13.89 1.33
N ILE A 70 -4.93 15.14 1.29
CA ILE A 70 -5.07 16.02 0.12
C ILE A 70 -4.03 15.59 -0.92
N SER A 71 -4.49 15.07 -2.07
CA SER A 71 -3.60 14.81 -3.22
C SER A 71 -3.49 16.08 -4.06
N PRO A 72 -2.35 16.78 -4.08
CA PRO A 72 -2.18 17.88 -5.02
C PRO A 72 -2.17 17.31 -6.44
N PHE A 73 -3.13 17.74 -7.26
CA PHE A 73 -3.23 17.40 -8.67
C PHE A 73 -2.52 18.47 -9.49
N TYR A 74 -1.44 18.09 -10.16
CA TYR A 74 -0.71 18.97 -11.07
C TYR A 74 -0.99 18.54 -12.51
N PRO A 75 -1.95 19.19 -13.21
CA PRO A 75 -2.20 18.88 -14.61
C PRO A 75 -0.99 19.32 -15.45
N ILE A 76 -0.40 18.38 -16.20
CA ILE A 76 0.55 18.70 -17.26
C ILE A 76 -0.26 19.05 -18.50
N VAL A 77 -0.40 20.34 -18.79
CA VAL A 77 -0.99 20.82 -20.04
C VAL A 77 0.14 20.93 -21.06
N GLN A 78 0.24 19.97 -21.97
CA GLN A 78 1.03 20.15 -23.19
C GLN A 78 0.23 21.06 -24.13
N ALA A 79 0.61 22.33 -24.20
CA ALA A 79 0.14 23.21 -25.26
C ALA A 79 0.84 22.81 -26.56
N HIS A 80 0.07 22.40 -27.57
CA HIS A 80 0.52 22.20 -28.94
C HIS A 80 0.37 23.48 -29.75
#